data_AF-A0A9D7YR49-F1
#
_entry.id   AF-A0A9D7YR49-F1
#
_cell.length_a   1.000
_cell.length_b   1.000
_cell.length_c   1.000
_cell.angle_alpha   90.00
_cell.angle_beta   90.00
_cell.angle_gamma   90.00
#
_symmetry.space_group_name_H-M   'P 1'
#
loop_
_entity.id
_entity.type
_entity.pdbx_description
1 polymer ?
#
loop_
_entity_poly.entity_id
_entity_poly.type
_entity_poly.pdbx_seq_one_letter_code
_entity_poly.pdbx_strand_id
1 'polypeptide(L)'
;MIFTDSPFVLLDDARVAHASFARLYSEPIRTLTAHSAGELRRLFEDLRTARANGQHVAGFLAYDAGNALLPQLLPPPDNLLAWFGIFEQYQVFEPDAMPSILPDAAGAWLSPLQSDISRADYSKAFAAAQEYIAAGDIYQANLTFPLSADYAGDPLALYAALRPRAAAGYGGGGLTEREADRALFPERGFWGTKRRAVPQPPKGRGGPPSRGERRHHGPPTPHR
;
A
#
# COMPACT_ATOMS: atom_id res chain seq x y z
N MET A 1 11.82 20.57 2.13
CA MET A 1 12.36 19.62 1.15
C MET A 1 12.71 18.35 1.88
N ILE A 2 12.30 17.18 1.38
CA ILE A 2 12.63 15.89 2.00
C ILE A 2 14.04 15.50 1.54
N PHE A 3 14.94 15.24 2.48
CA PHE A 3 16.31 14.79 2.18
C PHE A 3 16.37 13.25 2.24
N THR A 4 17.02 12.63 1.26
CA THR A 4 17.06 11.17 1.07
C THR A 4 18.34 10.49 1.59
N ASP A 5 19.26 11.27 2.16
CA ASP A 5 20.58 10.81 2.65
C ASP A 5 20.49 9.94 3.93
N SER A 6 19.31 9.85 4.54
CA SER A 6 19.01 8.94 5.65
C SER A 6 17.64 8.28 5.42
N PRO A 7 17.40 7.08 6.00
CA PRO A 7 16.10 6.45 5.90
C PRO A 7 15.00 7.37 6.41
N PHE A 8 13.89 7.44 5.69
CA PHE A 8 12.71 8.18 6.10
C PHE A 8 11.45 7.36 5.81
N VAL A 9 10.33 7.74 6.43
CA VAL A 9 9.00 7.22 6.13
C VAL A 9 8.07 8.41 5.96
N LEU A 10 7.47 8.58 4.78
CA LEU A 10 6.38 9.51 4.57
C LEU A 10 5.06 8.73 4.59
N LEU A 11 4.15 9.12 5.49
CA LEU A 11 2.76 8.69 5.50
C LEU A 11 1.89 9.86 5.05
N ASP A 12 1.27 9.75 3.89
CA ASP A 12 0.49 10.82 3.26
C ASP A 12 -0.93 10.33 2.90
N ASP A 13 -1.83 11.30 2.76
CA ASP A 13 -3.22 11.12 2.40
C ASP A 13 -3.51 12.03 1.20
N ALA A 14 -3.49 11.45 0.01
CA ALA A 14 -3.61 12.15 -1.25
C ALA A 14 -5.08 12.38 -1.69
N ARG A 15 -6.07 12.15 -0.80
CA ARG A 15 -7.48 12.38 -1.13
C ARG A 15 -7.74 13.85 -1.44
N VAL A 16 -8.62 14.07 -2.42
CA VAL A 16 -9.07 15.41 -2.80
C VAL A 16 -9.95 16.07 -1.72
N ALA A 17 -10.61 15.27 -0.88
CA ALA A 17 -11.47 15.76 0.19
C ALA A 17 -11.25 14.98 1.49
N HIS A 18 -11.29 15.69 2.62
CA HIS A 18 -11.13 15.14 3.97
C HIS A 18 -9.85 14.32 4.15
N ALA A 19 -8.76 14.77 3.51
CA ALA A 19 -7.43 14.20 3.70
C ALA A 19 -6.92 14.48 5.13
N SER A 20 -6.25 13.49 5.70
CA SER A 20 -5.54 13.60 6.97
C SER A 20 -4.19 14.26 6.77
N PHE A 21 -3.65 14.87 7.83
CA PHE A 21 -2.30 15.41 7.79
C PHE A 21 -1.27 14.32 7.48
N ALA A 22 -0.32 14.65 6.61
CA ALA A 22 0.82 13.79 6.33
C ALA A 22 1.82 13.83 7.49
N ARG A 23 2.58 12.74 7.65
CA ARG A 23 3.65 12.62 8.63
C ARG A 23 4.93 12.19 7.96
N LEU A 24 6.00 12.94 8.21
CA LEU A 24 7.35 12.59 7.78
C LEU A 24 8.19 12.18 8.99
N TYR A 25 8.61 10.94 9.00
CA TYR A 25 9.60 10.40 9.91
C TYR A 25 10.94 10.42 9.19
N SER A 26 11.95 11.08 9.73
CA SER A 26 13.29 11.19 9.14
C SER A 26 14.34 10.95 10.21
N GLU A 27 15.54 10.54 9.81
CA GLU A 27 16.67 10.37 10.73
C GLU A 27 16.34 9.40 11.89
N PRO A 28 16.12 8.11 11.60
CA PRO A 28 15.83 7.14 12.65
C PRO A 28 17.02 7.05 13.62
N ILE A 29 16.70 7.02 14.91
CA ILE A 29 17.66 6.72 15.99
C ILE A 29 18.21 5.30 15.81
N ARG A 30 17.35 4.39 15.35
CA ARG A 30 17.66 2.99 15.09
C ARG A 30 16.75 2.43 14.01
N THR A 31 17.29 1.61 13.13
CA THR A 31 16.54 0.78 12.19
C THR A 31 16.51 -0.67 12.68
N LEU A 32 15.39 -1.35 12.43
CA LEU A 32 15.17 -2.76 12.76
C LEU A 32 14.72 -3.50 11.51
N THR A 33 15.29 -4.67 11.26
CA THR A 33 14.90 -5.56 10.17
C THR A 33 14.59 -6.96 10.69
N ALA A 34 13.79 -7.72 9.95
CA ALA A 34 13.53 -9.13 10.22
C ALA A 34 13.43 -9.93 8.92
N HIS A 35 14.09 -11.09 8.88
CA HIS A 35 14.08 -12.07 7.79
C HIS A 35 13.54 -13.43 8.25
N SER A 36 13.25 -13.59 9.55
CA SER A 36 12.70 -14.82 10.11
C SER A 36 11.60 -14.57 11.13
N ALA A 37 10.83 -15.60 11.46
CA ALA A 37 9.80 -15.53 12.52
C ALA A 37 10.39 -15.16 13.90
N GLY A 38 11.59 -15.67 14.20
CA GLY A 38 12.29 -15.37 15.45
C GLY A 38 12.72 -13.91 15.54
N GLU A 39 13.24 -13.35 14.43
CA GLU A 39 13.59 -11.93 14.33
C GLU A 39 12.36 -11.04 14.36
N LEU A 40 11.29 -11.42 13.67
CA LEU A 40 10.04 -10.66 13.64
C LEU A 40 9.42 -10.53 15.04
N ARG A 41 9.47 -11.59 15.85
CA ARG A 41 9.03 -11.53 17.25
C ARG A 41 9.86 -10.54 18.08
N ARG A 42 11.19 -10.60 17.96
CA ARG A 42 12.10 -9.67 18.66
C ARG A 42 11.88 -8.23 18.20
N LEU A 43 11.72 -8.02 16.90
CA LEU A 43 11.40 -6.71 16.33
C LEU A 43 10.13 -6.14 16.96
N PHE A 44 9.05 -6.91 17.09
CA PHE A 44 7.83 -6.42 17.74
C PHE A 44 8.00 -6.10 19.23
N GLU A 45 8.85 -6.84 19.95
CA GLU A 45 9.22 -6.53 21.33
C GLU A 45 9.99 -5.20 21.42
N ASP A 46 10.98 -5.00 20.54
CA ASP A 46 11.75 -3.75 20.44
C ASP A 46 10.84 -2.56 20.09
N LEU A 47 9.91 -2.70 19.14
CA LEU A 47 8.96 -1.65 18.78
C LEU A 47 8.02 -1.28 19.94
N ARG A 48 7.59 -2.25 20.75
CA ARG A 48 6.76 -1.99 21.95
C ARG A 48 7.56 -1.23 22.99
N THR A 49 8.81 -1.62 23.23
CA THR A 49 9.72 -0.94 24.16
C THR A 49 9.96 0.50 23.73
N ALA A 50 10.27 0.73 22.46
CA ALA A 50 10.47 2.08 21.91
C ALA A 50 9.25 2.98 22.14
N ARG A 51 8.05 2.47 21.83
CA ARG A 51 6.80 3.22 22.09
C ARG A 51 6.53 3.47 23.57
N ALA A 52 6.90 2.55 24.46
CA ALA A 52 6.77 2.75 25.90
C ALA A 52 7.70 3.86 26.42
N ASN A 53 8.85 4.04 25.77
CA ASN A 53 9.80 5.10 26.06
C ASN A 53 9.43 6.45 25.41
N GLY A 54 8.25 6.58 24.81
CA GLY A 54 7.78 7.80 24.18
C GLY A 54 8.27 8.01 22.74
N GLN A 55 9.04 7.07 22.18
CA GLN A 55 9.55 7.15 20.82
C GLN A 55 8.47 6.80 19.79
N HIS A 56 8.69 7.22 18.55
CA HIS A 56 7.84 6.92 17.43
C HIS A 56 8.40 5.78 16.58
N VAL A 57 7.52 5.01 15.96
CA VAL A 57 7.91 3.90 15.08
C VAL A 57 7.15 3.98 13.78
N ALA A 58 7.85 3.80 12.66
CA ALA A 58 7.27 3.80 11.32
C ALA A 58 8.06 2.87 10.41
N GLY A 59 7.37 2.17 9.51
CA GLY A 59 7.98 1.13 8.68
C GLY A 59 6.93 0.28 7.98
N PHE A 60 7.34 -0.90 7.52
CA PHE A 60 6.49 -1.83 6.80
C PHE A 60 6.64 -3.27 7.30
N LEU A 61 5.60 -4.05 7.00
CA LEU A 61 5.57 -5.50 7.09
C LEU A 61 5.30 -6.02 5.69
N ALA A 62 6.18 -6.88 5.17
CA ALA A 62 5.96 -7.55 3.89
C ALA A 62 4.75 -8.49 4.01
N TYR A 63 4.07 -8.74 2.89
CA TYR A 63 2.96 -9.70 2.84
C TYR A 63 3.39 -11.08 3.35
N ASP A 64 4.59 -11.52 2.96
CA ASP A 64 5.19 -12.80 3.35
C ASP A 64 5.48 -12.93 4.85
N ALA A 65 5.50 -11.82 5.60
CA ALA A 65 5.59 -11.87 7.06
C ALA A 65 4.40 -12.65 7.68
N GLY A 66 3.26 -12.72 6.97
CA GLY A 66 2.14 -13.57 7.36
C GLY A 66 2.51 -15.04 7.52
N ASN A 67 3.39 -15.57 6.66
CA ASN A 67 3.88 -16.96 6.71
C ASN A 67 4.71 -17.20 7.98
N ALA A 68 5.48 -16.20 8.41
CA ALA A 68 6.26 -16.26 9.65
C ALA A 68 5.38 -16.16 10.91
N LEU A 69 4.21 -15.50 10.81
CA LEU A 69 3.26 -15.34 11.93
C LEU A 69 2.27 -16.50 12.04
N LEU A 70 2.00 -17.19 10.94
CA LEU A 70 1.07 -18.31 10.84
C LEU A 70 1.81 -19.53 10.28
N PRO A 71 2.56 -20.27 11.11
CA PRO A 71 3.45 -21.35 10.67
C PRO A 71 2.75 -22.52 9.96
N GLN A 72 1.42 -22.55 10.02
CA GLN A 72 0.55 -23.54 9.38
C GLN A 72 0.22 -23.24 7.90
N LEU A 73 0.67 -22.09 7.36
CA LEU A 73 0.45 -21.72 5.95
C LEU A 73 1.55 -22.31 5.05
N LEU A 74 2.70 -21.64 5.04
CA LEU A 74 3.88 -21.97 4.25
C LEU A 74 5.12 -21.50 5.03
N PRO A 75 6.31 -22.09 4.81
CA PRO A 75 7.53 -21.49 5.31
C PRO A 75 7.71 -20.09 4.70
N PRO A 76 8.15 -19.08 5.47
CA PRO A 76 8.43 -17.77 4.91
C PRO A 76 9.57 -17.89 3.88
N PRO A 77 9.49 -17.17 2.76
CA PRO A 77 10.60 -17.07 1.82
C PRO A 77 11.81 -16.40 2.47
N ASP A 78 12.99 -16.61 1.89
CA ASP A 78 14.24 -15.99 2.32
C ASP A 78 14.31 -14.54 1.79
N ASN A 79 13.53 -13.65 2.41
CA ASN A 79 13.43 -12.24 2.06
C ASN A 79 13.21 -11.35 3.30
N LEU A 80 13.27 -10.04 3.10
CA LEU A 80 12.98 -9.05 4.14
C LEU A 80 11.48 -9.08 4.50
N LEU A 81 11.16 -9.50 5.71
CA LEU A 81 9.79 -9.62 6.22
C LEU A 81 9.30 -8.33 6.88
N ALA A 82 10.20 -7.53 7.45
CA ALA A 82 9.85 -6.28 8.10
C ALA A 82 11.04 -5.32 8.13
N TRP A 83 10.75 -4.03 8.00
CA TRP A 83 11.69 -2.95 8.31
C TRP A 83 10.96 -1.88 9.09
N PHE A 84 11.55 -1.38 10.17
CA PHE A 84 11.02 -0.26 10.94
C PHE A 84 12.12 0.66 11.42
N GLY A 85 11.91 1.97 11.29
CA GLY A 85 12.66 2.99 11.99
C GLY A 85 12.04 3.32 13.34
N ILE A 86 12.89 3.59 14.32
CA ILE A 86 12.56 4.22 15.60
C ILE A 86 13.02 5.67 15.53
N PHE A 87 12.12 6.60 15.84
CA PHE A 87 12.30 8.04 15.65
C PHE A 87 12.02 8.80 16.94
N GLU A 88 12.76 9.89 17.17
CA GLU A 88 12.52 10.79 18.31
C GLU A 88 11.23 11.59 18.09
N GLN A 89 11.00 12.02 16.84
CA GLN A 89 9.89 12.90 16.46
C GLN A 89 9.49 12.65 15.00
N TYR A 90 8.42 13.31 14.57
CA TYR A 90 8.00 13.37 13.17
C TYR A 90 7.49 14.78 12.84
N GLN A 91 7.60 15.16 11.57
CA GLN A 91 7.03 16.39 11.06
C GLN A 91 5.61 16.15 10.55
N VAL A 92 4.76 17.16 10.65
CA VAL A 92 3.35 17.10 10.23
C VAL A 92 3.13 18.13 9.13
N PHE A 93 2.48 17.71 8.05
CA PHE A 93 2.17 18.57 6.92
C PHE A 93 0.67 18.54 6.62
N GLU A 94 0.11 19.70 6.30
CA GLU A 94 -1.24 19.77 5.74
C GLU A 94 -1.27 19.13 4.35
N PRO A 95 -2.37 18.47 3.96
CA PRO A 95 -2.49 17.83 2.64
C PRO A 95 -2.15 18.76 1.46
N ASP A 96 -2.53 20.04 1.58
CA ASP A 96 -2.31 21.06 0.55
C ASP A 96 -0.87 21.59 0.51
N ALA A 97 -0.08 21.35 1.56
CA ALA A 97 1.35 21.67 1.59
C ALA A 97 2.20 20.61 0.89
N MET A 98 1.68 19.39 0.71
CA MET A 98 2.42 18.26 0.15
C MET A 98 3.04 18.54 -1.23
N PRO A 99 2.33 19.15 -2.20
CA PRO A 99 2.92 19.48 -3.51
C PRO A 99 4.16 20.37 -3.42
N SER A 100 4.27 21.21 -2.38
CA SER A 100 5.38 22.15 -2.21
C SER A 100 6.60 21.55 -1.49
N ILE A 101 6.43 20.41 -0.79
CA ILE A 101 7.54 19.75 -0.07
C ILE A 101 8.16 18.59 -0.87
N LEU A 102 7.41 18.05 -1.83
CA LEU A 102 7.87 17.03 -2.76
C LEU A 102 8.73 17.67 -3.87
N PRO A 103 9.66 16.91 -4.45
CA PRO A 103 10.42 17.37 -5.61
C PRO A 103 9.51 17.55 -6.84
N ASP A 104 10.05 18.23 -7.86
CA ASP A 104 9.38 18.34 -9.16
C ASP A 104 9.13 16.94 -9.75
N ALA A 105 7.89 16.66 -10.14
CA ALA A 105 7.49 15.42 -10.78
C ALA A 105 8.25 15.15 -12.09
N ALA A 106 8.79 16.18 -12.76
CA ALA A 106 9.66 16.05 -13.92
C ALA A 106 11.07 15.53 -13.57
N GLY A 107 11.42 15.46 -12.28
CA GLY A 107 12.68 14.93 -11.77
C GLY A 107 12.81 13.40 -11.82
N ALA A 108 11.80 12.71 -12.35
CA ALA A 108 11.86 11.27 -12.59
C ALA A 108 11.18 10.85 -13.89
N TRP A 109 11.60 9.69 -14.36
CA TRP A 109 11.06 9.02 -15.53
C TRP A 109 10.75 7.56 -15.19
N LEU A 110 9.66 7.04 -15.76
CA LEU A 110 9.21 5.65 -15.60
C LEU A 110 8.91 5.08 -16.99
N SER A 111 9.43 3.89 -17.28
CA SER A 111 9.14 3.16 -18.51
C SER A 111 7.70 2.59 -18.49
N PRO A 112 7.16 2.16 -19.64
CA PRO A 112 5.87 1.46 -19.66
C PRO A 112 5.88 0.21 -18.77
N LEU A 113 4.82 0.04 -17.98
CA LEU A 113 4.64 -1.14 -17.13
C LEU A 113 4.53 -2.40 -17.97
N GLN A 114 5.29 -3.43 -17.57
CA GLN A 114 5.25 -4.76 -18.15
C GLN A 114 4.68 -5.74 -17.12
N SER A 115 3.85 -6.67 -17.60
CA SER A 115 3.33 -7.75 -16.75
C SER A 115 4.35 -8.88 -16.70
N ASP A 116 4.69 -9.32 -15.49
CA ASP A 116 5.60 -10.44 -15.28
C ASP A 116 4.91 -11.79 -15.52
N ILE A 117 3.59 -11.80 -15.68
CA ILE A 117 2.79 -12.98 -16.02
C ILE A 117 2.17 -12.84 -17.41
N SER A 118 2.11 -13.96 -18.13
CA SER A 118 1.38 -14.02 -19.39
C SER A 118 -0.14 -13.98 -19.16
N ARG A 119 -0.89 -13.50 -20.15
CA ARG A 119 -2.36 -13.55 -20.08
C ARG A 119 -2.89 -14.98 -19.92
N ALA A 120 -2.23 -15.95 -20.55
CA ALA A 120 -2.61 -17.36 -20.46
C ALA A 120 -2.46 -17.90 -19.04
N ASP A 121 -1.36 -17.57 -18.36
CA ASP A 121 -1.11 -18.05 -17.00
C ASP A 121 -2.01 -17.35 -15.98
N TYR A 122 -2.29 -16.06 -16.17
CA TYR A 122 -3.32 -15.38 -15.40
C TYR A 122 -4.69 -16.05 -15.57
N SER A 123 -5.09 -16.38 -16.80
CA SER A 123 -6.37 -17.06 -17.07
C SER A 123 -6.46 -18.43 -16.39
N LYS A 124 -5.35 -19.19 -16.33
CA LYS A 124 -5.31 -20.46 -15.59
C LYS A 124 -5.49 -20.24 -14.08
N ALA A 125 -4.77 -19.29 -13.49
CA ALA A 125 -4.89 -18.97 -12.07
C ALA A 125 -6.30 -18.49 -11.71
N PHE A 126 -6.90 -17.69 -12.59
CA PHE A 126 -8.28 -17.23 -12.45
C PHE A 126 -9.29 -18.37 -12.50
N ALA A 127 -9.16 -19.29 -13.47
CA ALA A 127 -10.03 -20.46 -13.57
C ALA A 127 -9.95 -21.33 -12.31
N ALA A 128 -8.74 -21.59 -11.80
CA ALA A 128 -8.55 -22.33 -10.55
C ALA A 128 -9.24 -21.64 -9.35
N ALA A 129 -9.13 -20.32 -9.24
CA ALA A 129 -9.83 -19.57 -8.19
C ALA A 129 -11.36 -19.71 -8.29
N GLN A 130 -11.91 -19.71 -9.51
CA GLN A 130 -13.34 -19.94 -9.73
C GLN A 130 -13.77 -21.36 -9.36
N GLU A 131 -12.93 -22.36 -9.64
CA GLU A 131 -13.19 -23.76 -9.26
C GLU A 131 -13.25 -23.91 -7.74
N TYR A 132 -12.29 -23.34 -7.00
CA TYR A 132 -12.33 -23.34 -5.52
C TYR A 132 -13.58 -22.64 -4.97
N ILE A 133 -14.02 -21.55 -5.61
CA ILE A 133 -15.26 -20.86 -5.21
C ILE A 133 -16.49 -21.74 -5.48
N ALA A 134 -16.55 -22.38 -6.64
CA ALA A 134 -17.67 -23.25 -7.02
C ALA A 134 -17.76 -24.51 -6.16
N ALA A 135 -16.61 -25.06 -5.73
CA ALA A 135 -16.53 -26.18 -4.80
C ALA A 135 -16.96 -25.81 -3.38
N GLY A 136 -17.01 -24.51 -3.05
CA GLY A 136 -17.33 -24.02 -1.71
C GLY A 136 -16.13 -23.98 -0.77
N ASP A 137 -14.90 -24.18 -1.27
CA ASP A 137 -13.68 -24.14 -0.46
C ASP A 137 -13.35 -22.72 0.00
N ILE A 138 -13.61 -21.73 -0.85
CA ILE A 138 -13.45 -20.30 -0.54
C ILE A 138 -14.63 -19.49 -1.07
N TYR A 139 -14.88 -18.31 -0.49
CA TYR A 139 -15.91 -17.39 -0.99
C TYR A 139 -15.37 -16.33 -1.95
N GLN A 140 -14.08 -15.99 -1.82
CA GLN A 140 -13.42 -14.96 -2.60
C GLN A 140 -11.92 -15.23 -2.63
N ALA A 141 -11.29 -14.98 -3.78
CA ALA A 141 -9.84 -14.85 -3.90
C ALA A 141 -9.50 -13.43 -4.39
N ASN A 142 -8.44 -12.84 -3.84
CA ASN A 142 -7.84 -11.62 -4.39
C ASN A 142 -6.63 -12.03 -5.24
N LEU A 143 -6.82 -12.14 -6.56
CA LEU A 143 -5.76 -12.51 -7.48
C LEU A 143 -5.00 -11.26 -7.92
N THR A 144 -3.71 -11.20 -7.59
CA THR A 144 -2.79 -10.12 -7.96
C THR A 144 -1.63 -10.69 -8.76
N PHE A 145 -0.96 -9.84 -9.54
CA PHE A 145 0.25 -10.18 -10.27
C PHE A 145 1.19 -8.97 -10.33
N PRO A 146 2.51 -9.20 -10.40
CA PRO A 146 3.48 -8.11 -10.41
C PRO A 146 3.52 -7.40 -11.76
N LEU A 147 3.76 -6.08 -11.69
CA LEU A 147 4.09 -5.23 -12.81
C LEU A 147 5.48 -4.65 -12.58
N SER A 148 6.32 -4.69 -13.61
CA SER A 148 7.69 -4.19 -13.59
C SER A 148 7.85 -3.01 -14.55
N ALA A 149 8.67 -2.03 -14.17
CA ALA A 149 9.10 -0.93 -15.03
C ALA A 149 10.50 -0.47 -14.61
N ASP A 150 11.24 0.05 -15.58
CA ASP A 150 12.49 0.75 -15.34
C ASP A 150 12.18 2.19 -14.92
N TYR A 151 12.99 2.73 -14.02
CA TYR A 151 12.87 4.13 -13.63
C TYR A 151 14.24 4.81 -13.59
N ALA A 152 14.22 6.14 -13.71
CA ALA A 152 15.39 6.99 -13.55
C ALA A 152 15.00 8.27 -12.81
N GLY A 153 15.96 8.86 -12.10
CA GLY A 153 15.76 10.09 -11.32
C GLY A 153 15.34 9.84 -9.87
N ASP A 154 14.71 10.82 -9.25
CA ASP A 154 14.36 10.81 -7.82
C ASP A 154 13.09 9.95 -7.58
N PRO A 155 13.13 8.89 -6.74
CA PRO A 155 11.95 8.12 -6.37
C PRO A 155 10.80 8.98 -5.76
N LEU A 156 11.12 10.07 -5.06
CA LEU A 156 10.10 11.00 -4.56
C LEU A 156 9.45 11.82 -5.68
N ALA A 157 10.15 12.05 -6.80
CA ALA A 157 9.55 12.67 -7.98
C ALA A 157 8.57 11.72 -8.68
N LEU A 158 8.84 10.40 -8.68
CA LEU A 158 7.84 9.41 -9.11
C LEU A 158 6.60 9.46 -8.22
N TYR A 159 6.79 9.51 -6.89
CA TYR A 159 5.68 9.67 -5.95
C TYR A 159 4.89 10.95 -6.23
N ALA A 160 5.56 12.09 -6.43
CA ALA A 160 4.95 13.37 -6.78
C ALA A 160 4.10 13.27 -8.06
N ALA A 161 4.59 12.56 -9.09
CA ALA A 161 3.87 12.33 -10.34
C ALA A 161 2.64 11.41 -10.18
N LEU A 162 2.69 10.44 -9.26
CA LEU A 162 1.61 9.47 -9.01
C LEU A 162 0.53 10.03 -8.07
N ARG A 163 0.93 10.81 -7.07
CA ARG A 163 0.09 11.33 -5.99
C ARG A 163 -1.25 11.92 -6.48
N PRO A 164 -1.30 12.90 -7.41
CA PRO A 164 -2.57 13.50 -7.84
C PRO A 164 -3.46 12.53 -8.62
N ARG A 165 -2.88 11.54 -9.32
CA ARG A 165 -3.63 10.55 -10.11
C ARG A 165 -4.21 9.44 -9.24
N ALA A 166 -3.48 9.03 -8.21
CA ALA A 166 -3.90 7.98 -7.30
C ALA A 166 -5.08 8.43 -6.42
N ALA A 167 -5.07 9.69 -5.96
CA ALA A 167 -6.06 10.27 -5.05
C ALA A 167 -6.37 9.36 -3.84
N ALA A 168 -5.36 8.61 -3.39
CA ALA A 168 -5.51 7.54 -2.42
C ALA A 168 -5.51 8.08 -0.99
N GLY A 169 -6.40 7.54 -0.15
CA GLY A 169 -6.51 7.95 1.27
C GLY A 169 -5.38 7.49 2.18
N TYR A 170 -4.48 6.68 1.64
CA TYR A 170 -3.35 6.09 2.31
C TYR A 170 -2.29 5.90 1.22
N GLY A 171 -1.43 6.89 1.04
CA GLY A 171 -0.27 6.80 0.17
C GLY A 171 0.97 7.03 1.02
N GLY A 172 1.83 6.04 1.14
CA GLY A 172 3.14 6.23 1.78
C GLY A 172 4.24 6.16 0.73
N GLY A 173 5.24 7.02 0.82
CA GLY A 173 6.35 7.04 -0.13
C GLY A 173 7.69 7.25 0.56
N GLY A 174 8.57 6.26 0.48
CA GLY A 174 9.99 6.42 0.77
C GLY A 174 10.50 5.55 1.91
N LEU A 175 11.59 4.83 1.62
CA LEU A 175 12.52 4.13 2.53
C LEU A 175 13.89 4.12 1.84
N THR A 176 14.96 4.50 2.53
CA THR A 176 16.35 4.33 2.04
C THR A 176 17.22 3.64 3.08
N GLU A 177 17.46 2.36 2.84
CA GLU A 177 18.74 1.68 3.06
C GLU A 177 18.90 0.75 1.85
N ARG A 178 20.12 0.48 1.38
CA ARG A 178 20.48 -0.16 0.09
C ARG A 178 19.76 -1.47 -0.30
N GLU A 179 18.97 -2.06 0.60
CA GLU A 179 18.12 -3.25 0.39
C GLU A 179 16.60 -2.92 0.40
N ALA A 180 16.22 -1.77 0.96
CA ALA A 180 14.87 -1.20 1.04
C ALA A 180 14.52 -0.25 -0.12
N ASP A 181 15.41 -0.09 -1.11
CA ASP A 181 15.23 0.73 -2.34
C ASP A 181 14.05 0.28 -3.24
N ARG A 182 13.20 -0.65 -2.79
CA ARG A 182 12.15 -1.31 -3.57
C ARG A 182 10.72 -0.95 -3.17
N ALA A 183 10.53 -0.02 -2.24
CA ALA A 183 9.25 0.23 -1.60
C ALA A 183 8.64 1.61 -1.92
N LEU A 184 7.89 1.72 -3.02
CA LEU A 184 6.80 2.70 -3.14
C LEU A 184 5.48 1.96 -2.86
N PHE A 185 4.78 2.31 -1.78
CA PHE A 185 3.53 1.66 -1.39
C PHE A 185 2.33 2.61 -1.56
N PRO A 186 1.67 2.62 -2.74
CA PRO A 186 0.36 3.21 -2.87
C PRO A 186 -0.73 2.23 -2.40
N GLU A 187 -0.62 1.67 -1.19
CA GLU A 187 -1.67 0.80 -0.65
C GLU A 187 -1.97 0.98 0.84
N ARG A 188 -3.19 0.58 1.21
CA ARG A 188 -3.79 0.83 2.52
C ARG A 188 -3.09 0.02 3.61
N GLY A 189 -2.35 0.70 4.48
CA GLY A 189 -1.83 0.15 5.75
C GLY A 189 -2.82 0.25 6.92
N PHE A 190 -2.49 -0.42 8.03
CA PHE A 190 -3.25 -0.36 9.27
C PHE A 190 -2.93 0.92 10.07
N TRP A 191 -3.96 1.64 10.54
CA TRP A 191 -3.81 2.77 11.47
C TRP A 191 -4.45 2.46 12.83
N GLY A 192 -3.73 2.77 13.91
CA GLY A 192 -4.24 2.73 15.28
C GLY A 192 -3.92 4.01 16.05
N THR A 193 -4.94 4.76 16.47
CA THR A 193 -4.84 5.67 17.61
C THR A 193 -5.07 4.88 18.90
N LYS A 194 -4.67 5.42 20.06
CA LYS A 194 -4.56 4.75 21.38
C LYS A 194 -5.76 3.90 21.88
N ARG A 195 -6.87 3.75 21.15
CA ARG A 195 -7.99 2.83 21.48
C ARG A 195 -8.65 2.07 20.33
N ARG A 196 -8.17 2.11 19.08
CA ARG A 196 -8.78 1.30 18.00
C ARG A 196 -7.88 1.16 16.77
N ALA A 197 -7.54 -0.07 16.40
CA ALA A 197 -7.19 -0.41 15.02
C ALA A 197 -8.51 -0.56 14.25
N VAL A 198 -8.71 0.21 13.19
CA VAL A 198 -9.88 0.06 12.32
C VAL A 198 -9.41 -0.56 11.00
N PRO A 199 -9.52 -1.88 10.83
CA PRO A 199 -9.34 -2.48 9.51
C PRO A 199 -10.49 -2.02 8.60
N GLN A 200 -10.16 -1.35 7.50
CA GLN A 200 -11.12 -1.12 6.41
C GLN A 200 -10.74 -2.02 5.22
N PRO A 201 -11.50 -3.08 4.92
CA PRO A 201 -11.22 -3.93 3.77
C PRO A 201 -11.34 -3.11 2.47
N PRO A 202 -10.47 -3.34 1.46
CA PRO A 202 -10.68 -2.79 0.14
C PRO A 202 -12.02 -3.30 -0.41
N LYS A 203 -12.93 -2.39 -0.78
CA LYS A 203 -14.17 -2.72 -1.48
C LYS A 203 -13.89 -2.87 -2.97
N GLY A 204 -14.43 -3.92 -3.60
CA GLY A 204 -14.40 -4.10 -5.05
C GLY A 204 -15.05 -2.93 -5.79
N ARG A 205 -14.45 -2.50 -6.90
CA ARG A 205 -15.08 -1.53 -7.82
C ARG A 205 -16.09 -2.29 -8.68
N GLY A 206 -17.38 -2.24 -8.31
CA GLY A 206 -18.45 -2.60 -9.24
C GLY A 206 -18.46 -1.60 -10.40
N GLY A 207 -18.41 -2.08 -11.64
CA GLY A 207 -18.61 -1.24 -12.82
C GLY A 207 -20.00 -0.57 -12.78
N PRO A 208 -20.19 0.57 -13.47
CA PRO A 208 -21.50 1.22 -13.50
C PRO A 208 -22.54 0.25 -14.10
N PRO A 209 -23.76 0.19 -13.55
CA PRO A 209 -24.82 -0.65 -14.11
C PRO A 209 -25.10 -0.21 -15.54
N SER A 210 -25.09 -1.16 -16.47
CA SER A 210 -25.56 -0.97 -17.84
C SER A 210 -26.99 -0.43 -17.80
N ARG A 211 -27.20 0.73 -18.42
CA ARG A 211 -28.54 1.31 -18.61
C ARG A 211 -29.38 0.33 -19.43
N GLY A 212 -30.26 -0.41 -18.75
CA GLY A 212 -31.31 -1.17 -19.41
C GLY A 212 -32.24 -0.23 -20.18
N GLU A 213 -32.47 -0.55 -21.45
CA GLU A 213 -33.42 0.10 -22.34
C GLU A 213 -34.79 0.23 -21.67
N ARG A 214 -35.27 1.47 -21.51
CA ARG A 214 -36.68 1.72 -21.20
C ARG A 214 -37.49 1.37 -22.43
N ARG A 215 -38.18 0.22 -22.40
CA ARG A 215 -39.24 -0.10 -23.35
C ARG A 215 -40.35 0.94 -23.20
N HIS A 216 -40.61 1.69 -24.26
CA HIS A 216 -41.76 2.58 -24.37
C HIS A 216 -43.05 1.75 -24.34
N HIS A 217 -43.84 1.88 -23.29
CA HIS A 217 -45.26 1.54 -23.34
C HIS A 217 -46.03 2.77 -23.81
N GLY A 218 -46.59 2.68 -25.03
CA GLY A 218 -47.55 3.65 -25.54
C GLY A 218 -48.86 3.63 -24.75
N PRO A 219 -49.62 4.73 -24.73
CA PRO A 219 -50.85 4.84 -23.94
C PRO A 219 -51.99 4.00 -24.55
N PRO A 220 -52.93 3.47 -23.71
CA PRO A 220 -54.02 2.64 -24.18
C PRO A 220 -55.14 3.46 -24.84
N THR A 221 -55.69 2.92 -25.92
CA THR A 221 -56.87 3.40 -26.64
C THR A 221 -58.12 3.31 -25.75
N PRO A 222 -59.00 4.34 -25.71
CA PRO A 222 -60.24 4.24 -24.97
C PRO A 222 -61.33 3.57 -25.82
N HIS A 223 -62.01 2.57 -25.24
CA HIS A 223 -63.23 1.99 -25.79
C HIS A 223 -64.44 2.89 -25.51
N ARG A 224 -65.16 3.27 -26.56
CA ARG A 224 -66.62 3.40 -26.60
C ARG A 224 -67.12 3.09 -28.01
#